data_AF-A0A937TRX9-F1
#
_entry.id   AF-A0A937TRX9-F1
#
_cell.length_a   1.000
_cell.length_b   1.000
_cell.length_c   1.000
_cell.angle_alpha   90.00
_cell.angle_beta   90.00
_cell.angle_gamma   90.00
#
_symmetry.space_group_name_H-M   'P 1'
#
loop_
_entity.id
_entity.type
_entity.pdbx_description
1 polymer ?
#
loop_
_entity_poly.entity_id
_entity_poly.type
_entity_poly.pdbx_seq_one_letter_code
_entity_poly.pdbx_strand_id
1 'polypeptide(L)'
;MKNKTLGSISLIFILSFVLIYMPDIYCNENNKLEIISLSETIELYKPLKIEDILHYEDGGTIGFVIKDSKGTIFQFCLDGRMRVATEPGFLGELKNLMTAQKPYHFYFGATHPESPDAREMPIGGKEEKSIAIILEYIMSEKLSAEQLAKLNSSECSQFAKEEFKDCVVLGIIKKIKDRQARNIIK
;
A
#
# COMPACT_ATOMS: atom_id res chain seq x y z
N MET A 1 43.58 48.90 32.47
CA MET A 1 42.21 48.35 32.34
C MET A 1 41.90 48.07 30.88
N LYS A 2 41.76 46.79 30.49
CA LYS A 2 40.86 46.32 29.41
C LYS A 2 40.94 44.80 29.34
N ASN A 3 39.84 44.17 29.78
CA ASN A 3 39.60 42.73 29.79
C ASN A 3 39.52 42.16 28.36
N LYS A 4 40.05 40.95 28.17
CA LYS A 4 39.64 40.05 27.08
C LYS A 4 39.61 38.61 27.59
N THR A 5 38.41 38.17 27.99
CA THR A 5 38.05 36.77 28.20
C THR A 5 36.70 36.56 27.54
N LEU A 6 36.71 36.02 26.32
CA LEU A 6 35.51 35.55 25.64
C LEU A 6 35.87 34.32 24.81
N GLY A 7 35.06 33.26 24.98
CA GLY A 7 34.94 32.22 23.95
C GLY A 7 35.17 30.79 24.44
N SER A 8 34.41 30.28 25.40
CA SER A 8 34.38 28.84 25.71
C SER A 8 33.04 28.37 26.30
N ILE A 9 31.90 28.70 25.66
CA ILE A 9 30.59 28.20 26.11
C ILE A 9 29.77 27.51 24.98
N SER A 10 30.24 27.47 23.73
CA SER A 10 29.38 27.06 22.60
C SER A 10 29.57 25.63 22.07
N LEU A 11 29.98 24.65 22.89
CA LEU A 11 30.13 23.26 22.42
C LEU A 11 29.30 22.20 23.17
N ILE A 12 28.71 22.52 24.32
CA ILE A 12 27.99 21.54 25.14
C ILE A 12 26.51 21.41 24.75
N PHE A 13 25.92 22.42 24.07
CA PHE A 13 24.49 22.43 23.73
C PHE A 13 24.12 21.65 22.44
N ILE A 14 25.08 21.24 21.62
CA ILE A 14 24.79 20.53 20.37
C ILE A 14 24.65 19.01 20.61
N LEU A 15 25.26 18.46 21.68
CA LEU A 15 25.16 17.03 21.98
C LEU A 15 23.84 16.61 22.65
N SER A 16 23.15 17.53 23.34
CA SER A 16 21.89 17.20 24.03
C SER A 16 20.66 17.17 23.11
N PHE A 17 20.75 17.75 21.90
CA PHE A 17 19.62 17.75 20.96
C PHE A 17 19.58 16.51 20.03
N VAL A 18 20.70 15.79 19.89
CA VAL A 18 20.76 14.59 19.02
C VAL A 18 20.11 13.37 19.67
N LEU A 19 19.90 13.37 20.99
CA LEU A 19 19.31 12.24 21.72
C LEU A 19 17.78 12.23 21.78
N ILE A 20 17.08 13.29 21.33
CA ILE A 20 15.60 13.37 21.42
C ILE A 20 14.90 12.79 20.17
N TYR A 21 15.66 12.38 19.14
CA TYR A 21 15.11 11.81 17.89
C TYR A 21 15.63 10.40 17.57
N MET A 22 15.82 9.58 18.60
CA MET A 22 15.85 8.12 18.41
C MET A 22 14.40 7.65 18.57
N PRO A 23 13.65 7.32 17.49
CA PRO A 23 12.42 6.57 17.68
C PRO A 23 12.77 5.29 18.43
N ASP A 24 12.01 4.96 19.46
CA ASP A 24 12.18 3.78 20.30
C ASP A 24 12.35 2.51 19.46
N ILE A 25 13.58 2.15 19.12
CA ILE A 25 13.91 0.82 18.60
C ILE A 25 14.01 -0.08 19.83
N TYR A 26 12.87 -0.50 20.35
CA TYR A 26 12.78 -1.66 21.24
C TYR A 26 13.13 -2.90 20.42
N CYS A 27 14.42 -3.18 20.27
CA CYS A 27 14.88 -4.50 19.85
C CYS A 27 14.69 -5.47 21.02
N ASN A 28 13.53 -6.11 21.09
CA ASN A 28 13.32 -7.29 21.92
C ASN A 28 14.14 -8.45 21.32
N GLU A 29 15.21 -8.86 21.99
CA GLU A 29 16.20 -9.87 21.52
C GLU A 29 15.62 -11.27 21.24
N ASN A 30 14.35 -11.53 21.58
CA ASN A 30 13.69 -12.82 21.33
C ASN A 30 12.66 -12.82 20.19
N ASN A 31 12.48 -11.70 19.48
CA ASN A 31 11.52 -11.65 18.37
C ASN A 31 12.18 -12.17 17.08
N LYS A 32 12.04 -13.47 16.82
CA LYS A 32 12.30 -14.06 15.51
C LYS A 32 11.49 -13.26 14.48
N LEU A 33 12.16 -12.52 13.60
CA LEU A 33 11.50 -11.74 12.57
C LEU A 33 10.67 -12.69 11.71
N GLU A 34 9.36 -12.53 11.79
CA GLU A 34 8.44 -13.25 10.92
C GLU A 34 8.46 -12.62 9.53
N ILE A 35 8.69 -13.47 8.53
CA ILE A 35 8.85 -13.08 7.12
C ILE A 35 7.58 -13.44 6.35
N ILE A 36 7.09 -12.50 5.54
CA ILE A 36 6.09 -12.78 4.51
C ILE A 36 6.74 -12.55 3.15
N SER A 37 6.77 -13.58 2.31
CA SER A 37 7.36 -13.50 0.97
C SER A 37 6.32 -13.08 -0.07
N LEU A 38 6.55 -11.94 -0.74
CA LEU A 38 5.75 -11.48 -1.86
C LEU A 38 6.12 -12.23 -3.16
N SER A 39 7.40 -12.49 -3.34
CA SER A 39 7.97 -13.31 -4.43
C SER A 39 9.18 -14.07 -3.89
N GLU A 40 9.83 -14.88 -4.74
CA GLU A 40 11.10 -15.56 -4.40
C GLU A 40 12.21 -14.58 -4.02
N THR A 41 12.07 -13.29 -4.36
CA THR A 41 13.10 -12.26 -4.18
C THR A 41 12.68 -11.12 -3.25
N ILE A 42 11.42 -11.08 -2.82
CA ILE A 42 10.88 -9.97 -2.03
C ILE A 42 10.32 -10.50 -0.73
N GLU A 43 11.02 -10.19 0.36
CA GLU A 43 10.66 -10.53 1.73
C GLU A 43 10.22 -9.26 2.49
N LEU A 44 9.12 -9.35 3.21
CA LEU A 44 8.63 -8.31 4.10
C LEU A 44 8.77 -8.79 5.56
N TYR A 45 9.28 -7.92 6.43
CA TYR A 45 9.54 -8.23 7.83
C TYR A 45 8.48 -7.61 8.74
N LYS A 46 7.80 -8.45 9.54
CA LYS A 46 6.78 -7.96 10.48
C LYS A 46 7.38 -7.14 11.63
N PRO A 47 6.60 -6.22 12.25
CA PRO A 47 5.24 -5.79 11.87
C PRO A 47 5.21 -5.00 10.56
N LEU A 48 4.09 -5.12 9.83
CA LEU A 48 3.84 -4.38 8.59
C LEU A 48 2.82 -3.27 8.84
N LYS A 49 2.99 -2.14 8.17
CA LYS A 49 2.07 -1.00 8.28
C LYS A 49 1.79 -0.40 6.91
N ILE A 50 0.53 -0.06 6.66
CA ILE A 50 0.16 0.81 5.54
C ILE A 50 0.52 2.23 5.93
N GLU A 51 1.53 2.77 5.27
CA GLU A 51 2.02 4.13 5.49
C GLU A 51 1.10 5.12 4.76
N ASP A 52 0.74 4.83 3.52
CA ASP A 52 -0.16 5.70 2.77
C ASP A 52 -1.05 4.99 1.74
N ILE A 53 -2.14 5.67 1.37
CA ILE A 53 -3.07 5.27 0.31
C ILE A 53 -3.37 6.51 -0.53
N LEU A 54 -3.17 6.38 -1.83
CA LEU A 54 -3.26 7.43 -2.82
C LEU A 54 -4.41 7.11 -3.77
N HIS A 55 -5.25 8.10 -4.03
CA HIS A 55 -6.28 8.04 -5.07
C HIS A 55 -5.90 9.03 -6.17
N TYR A 56 -5.76 8.52 -7.38
CA TYR A 56 -5.44 9.35 -8.54
C TYR A 56 -6.72 9.80 -9.25
N GLU A 57 -6.66 10.97 -9.88
CA GLU A 57 -7.79 11.56 -10.64
C GLU A 57 -7.99 10.91 -12.02
N ASP A 58 -7.20 9.89 -12.34
CA ASP A 58 -7.19 9.18 -13.62
C ASP A 58 -8.38 8.21 -13.82
N GLY A 59 -9.39 8.32 -12.96
CA GLY A 59 -10.62 7.54 -13.01
C GLY A 59 -10.64 6.29 -12.14
N GLY A 60 -9.59 6.01 -11.36
CA GLY A 60 -9.69 4.98 -10.33
C GLY A 60 -8.41 4.26 -9.93
N THR A 61 -7.22 4.74 -10.32
CA THR A 61 -5.98 4.16 -9.83
C THR A 61 -5.85 4.39 -8.32
N ILE A 62 -5.56 3.29 -7.62
CA ILE A 62 -5.31 3.30 -6.18
C ILE A 62 -3.86 2.88 -5.96
N GLY A 63 -3.05 3.80 -5.44
CA GLY A 63 -1.70 3.53 -4.97
C GLY A 63 -1.69 3.26 -3.47
N PHE A 64 -0.81 2.40 -2.99
CA PHE A 64 -0.60 2.23 -1.56
C PHE A 64 0.84 1.89 -1.22
N VAL A 65 1.25 2.25 -0.02
CA VAL A 65 2.62 2.13 0.48
C VAL A 65 2.63 1.30 1.75
N ILE A 66 3.44 0.25 1.77
CA ILE A 66 3.64 -0.61 2.94
C ILE A 66 5.06 -0.40 3.45
N LYS A 67 5.19 -0.18 4.76
CA LYS A 67 6.45 -0.13 5.46
C LYS A 67 6.61 -1.36 6.35
N ASP A 68 7.76 -1.99 6.28
CA ASP A 68 8.10 -3.13 7.13
C ASP A 68 8.83 -2.70 8.42
N SER A 69 9.15 -3.67 9.28
CA SER A 69 9.84 -3.40 10.55
C SER A 69 11.31 -2.99 10.40
N LYS A 70 11.93 -3.26 9.25
CA LYS A 70 13.26 -2.76 8.91
C LYS A 70 13.22 -1.32 8.38
N GLY A 71 12.01 -0.76 8.19
CA GLY A 71 11.81 0.56 7.61
C GLY A 71 11.87 0.56 6.08
N THR A 72 11.92 -0.62 5.44
CA THR A 72 11.85 -0.77 3.99
C THR A 72 10.46 -0.35 3.49
N ILE A 73 10.43 0.40 2.39
CA ILE A 73 9.21 0.91 1.78
C ILE A 73 8.90 0.11 0.51
N PHE A 74 7.68 -0.40 0.43
CA PHE A 74 7.15 -1.13 -0.70
C PHE A 74 5.97 -0.38 -1.29
N GLN A 75 6.01 -0.15 -2.61
CA GLN A 75 4.99 0.59 -3.32
C GLN A 75 4.21 -0.33 -4.25
N PHE A 76 2.90 -0.14 -4.25
CA PHE A 76 1.97 -0.91 -5.06
C PHE A 76 0.92 0.00 -5.68
N CYS A 77 0.34 -0.43 -6.79
CA CYS A 77 -0.89 0.19 -7.28
C CYS A 77 -1.82 -0.81 -7.95
N LEU A 78 -3.11 -0.52 -7.86
CA LEU A 78 -4.15 -1.13 -8.66
C LEU A 78 -4.52 -0.15 -9.78
N ASP A 79 -4.26 -0.53 -11.04
CA ASP A 79 -4.65 0.26 -12.20
C ASP A 79 -6.17 0.23 -12.34
N GLY A 80 -6.79 1.38 -12.09
CA GLY A 80 -8.23 1.57 -12.20
C GLY A 80 -8.65 2.67 -13.15
N ARG A 81 -7.75 3.05 -14.07
CA ARG A 81 -7.99 4.13 -15.03
C ARG A 81 -9.28 3.95 -15.81
N MET A 82 -10.10 5.00 -15.86
CA MET A 82 -11.25 5.04 -16.77
C MET A 82 -10.75 5.35 -18.17
N ARG A 83 -10.60 4.32 -19.01
CA ARG A 83 -10.28 4.52 -20.42
C ARG A 83 -11.56 4.82 -21.18
N VAL A 84 -11.81 6.11 -21.43
CA VAL A 84 -12.88 6.53 -22.35
C VAL A 84 -12.47 6.12 -23.76
N ALA A 85 -13.25 5.24 -24.39
CA ALA A 85 -13.08 4.87 -25.80
C ALA A 85 -13.18 6.16 -26.64
N THR A 86 -12.04 6.69 -27.07
CA THR A 86 -11.91 8.02 -27.68
C THR A 86 -11.72 7.94 -29.20
N GLU A 87 -12.36 6.97 -29.86
CA GLU A 87 -12.45 6.99 -31.32
C GLU A 87 -13.86 7.39 -31.77
N PRO A 88 -14.04 8.59 -32.37
CA PRO A 88 -15.36 9.14 -32.73
C PRO A 88 -15.99 8.52 -33.99
N GLY A 89 -15.55 7.35 -34.46
CA GLY A 89 -15.90 6.85 -35.79
C GLY A 89 -16.80 5.62 -35.87
N PHE A 90 -17.02 4.87 -34.79
CA PHE A 90 -17.42 3.46 -34.92
C PHE A 90 -18.61 3.05 -34.03
N LEU A 91 -19.79 3.59 -34.32
CA LEU A 91 -21.07 3.14 -33.74
C LEU A 91 -21.37 1.63 -33.95
N GLY A 92 -20.66 0.96 -34.86
CA GLY A 92 -20.75 -0.48 -35.10
C GLY A 92 -19.83 -1.37 -34.23
N GLU A 93 -18.76 -0.83 -33.64
CA GLU A 93 -17.78 -1.60 -32.83
C GLU A 93 -17.94 -1.38 -31.33
N LEU A 94 -18.94 -0.58 -30.92
CA LEU A 94 -19.27 -0.32 -29.52
C LEU A 94 -19.50 -1.61 -28.70
N LYS A 95 -19.96 -2.69 -29.36
CA LYS A 95 -20.17 -3.99 -28.70
C LYS A 95 -18.87 -4.71 -28.32
N ASN A 96 -17.77 -4.44 -29.04
CA ASN A 96 -16.44 -4.99 -28.78
C ASN A 96 -15.55 -4.06 -27.93
N LEU A 97 -15.87 -2.77 -27.87
CA LEU A 97 -15.18 -1.82 -26.99
C LEU A 97 -15.56 -2.00 -25.50
N MET A 98 -16.78 -2.47 -25.20
CA MET A 98 -17.15 -2.86 -23.83
C MET A 98 -16.44 -4.13 -23.35
N THR A 99 -15.90 -4.96 -24.26
CA THR A 99 -15.16 -6.19 -23.92
C THR A 99 -13.65 -6.01 -23.88
N ALA A 100 -13.12 -4.87 -24.35
CA ALA A 100 -11.68 -4.60 -24.42
C ALA A 100 -11.15 -3.69 -23.29
N GLN A 101 -11.88 -3.56 -22.17
CA GLN A 101 -11.25 -2.97 -20.97
C GLN A 101 -10.10 -3.88 -20.55
N LYS A 102 -8.85 -3.36 -20.64
CA LYS A 102 -7.67 -4.04 -20.08
C LYS A 102 -8.04 -4.39 -18.63
N PRO A 103 -7.89 -5.65 -18.20
CA PRO A 103 -8.27 -6.01 -16.86
C PRO A 103 -7.47 -5.18 -15.86
N TYR A 104 -8.06 -4.88 -14.70
CA TYR A 104 -7.41 -4.13 -13.63
C TYR A 104 -6.19 -4.93 -13.15
N HIS A 105 -4.98 -4.45 -13.44
CA HIS A 105 -3.75 -5.12 -13.01
C HIS A 105 -3.22 -4.50 -11.72
N PHE A 106 -2.59 -5.33 -10.89
CA PHE A 106 -1.72 -4.84 -9.83
C PHE A 106 -0.33 -4.62 -10.36
N TYR A 107 0.36 -3.62 -9.81
CA TYR A 107 1.74 -3.33 -10.11
C TYR A 107 2.55 -3.23 -8.81
N PHE A 108 3.82 -3.59 -8.89
CA PHE A 108 4.82 -3.45 -7.83
C PHE A 108 5.85 -2.38 -8.20
N GLY A 109 6.42 -1.71 -7.21
CA GLY A 109 7.57 -0.82 -7.36
C GLY A 109 7.19 0.64 -7.57
N ALA A 110 5.90 0.94 -7.72
CA ALA A 110 5.39 2.29 -7.83
C ALA A 110 3.95 2.39 -7.33
N THR A 111 3.50 3.61 -7.05
CA THR A 111 2.12 3.91 -6.67
C THR A 111 1.23 4.31 -7.85
N HIS A 112 1.75 4.32 -9.08
CA HIS A 112 1.01 4.60 -10.31
C HIS A 112 1.50 3.72 -11.46
N PRO A 113 0.61 3.18 -12.33
CA PRO A 113 0.99 2.21 -13.37
C PRO A 113 1.82 2.78 -14.52
N GLU A 114 1.88 4.11 -14.67
CA GLU A 114 2.71 4.77 -15.70
C GLU A 114 4.13 5.09 -15.23
N SER A 115 4.45 4.80 -13.96
CA SER A 115 5.81 4.95 -13.46
C SER A 115 6.76 3.96 -14.17
N PRO A 116 8.00 4.35 -14.52
CA PRO A 116 8.98 3.44 -15.11
C PRO A 116 9.34 2.26 -14.20
N ASP A 117 9.18 2.42 -12.88
CA ASP A 117 9.46 1.37 -11.90
C ASP A 117 8.27 0.42 -11.67
N ALA A 118 7.11 0.70 -12.29
CA ALA A 118 5.91 -0.11 -12.15
C ALA A 118 6.06 -1.43 -12.91
N ARG A 119 6.06 -2.54 -12.18
CA ARG A 119 6.10 -3.90 -12.75
C ARG A 119 4.74 -4.56 -12.62
N GLU A 120 4.13 -4.89 -13.75
CA GLU A 120 2.82 -5.56 -13.82
C GLU A 120 2.88 -6.94 -13.17
N MET A 121 1.93 -7.24 -12.28
CA MET A 121 1.77 -8.56 -11.67
C MET A 121 0.77 -9.40 -12.47
N PRO A 122 1.08 -10.69 -12.71
CA PRO A 122 0.13 -11.61 -13.34
C PRO A 122 -1.15 -11.76 -12.52
N ILE A 123 -2.31 -11.67 -13.18
CA ILE A 123 -3.62 -11.88 -12.55
C ILE A 123 -3.72 -13.34 -12.09
N GLY A 124 -4.08 -13.54 -10.81
CA GLY A 124 -4.12 -14.85 -10.17
C GLY A 124 -2.75 -15.44 -9.82
N GLY A 125 -1.67 -14.70 -10.11
CA GLY A 125 -0.29 -15.07 -9.81
C GLY A 125 -0.02 -15.19 -8.31
N LYS A 126 1.19 -15.67 -7.97
CA LYS A 126 1.62 -15.83 -6.57
C LYS A 126 1.72 -14.47 -5.89
N GLU A 127 2.20 -13.45 -6.60
CA GLU A 127 2.39 -12.10 -6.08
C GLU A 127 1.06 -11.44 -5.70
N GLU A 128 0.04 -11.51 -6.56
CA GLU A 128 -1.29 -10.96 -6.26
C GLU A 128 -1.93 -11.66 -5.04
N LYS A 129 -1.75 -12.99 -4.91
CA LYS A 129 -2.17 -13.76 -3.74
C LYS A 129 -1.45 -13.31 -2.47
N SER A 130 -0.13 -13.13 -2.54
CA SER A 130 0.66 -12.67 -1.40
C SER A 130 0.27 -11.26 -0.96
N ILE A 131 -0.09 -10.35 -1.87
CA ILE A 131 -0.63 -9.03 -1.51
C ILE A 131 -1.89 -9.17 -0.66
N ALA A 132 -2.85 -10.01 -1.08
CA ALA A 132 -4.07 -10.21 -0.29
C ALA A 132 -3.76 -10.70 1.12
N ILE A 133 -2.87 -11.69 1.26
CA ILE A 133 -2.43 -12.21 2.57
C ILE A 133 -1.76 -11.12 3.42
N ILE A 134 -0.89 -10.30 2.82
CA ILE A 134 -0.21 -9.19 3.50
C ILE A 134 -1.23 -8.17 4.02
N LEU A 135 -2.16 -7.75 3.15
CA LEU A 135 -3.18 -6.78 3.52
C LEU A 135 -4.13 -7.34 4.59
N GLU A 136 -4.53 -8.60 4.49
CA GLU A 136 -5.33 -9.27 5.53
C GLU A 136 -4.63 -9.31 6.88
N TYR A 137 -3.34 -9.65 6.89
CA TYR A 137 -2.54 -9.63 8.11
C TYR A 137 -2.51 -8.24 8.74
N ILE A 138 -2.23 -7.19 7.95
CA ILE A 138 -2.23 -5.81 8.45
C ILE A 138 -3.60 -5.44 9.04
N MET A 139 -4.67 -5.83 8.37
CA MET A 139 -6.03 -5.54 8.82
C MET A 139 -6.43 -6.33 10.08
N SER A 140 -5.97 -7.58 10.25
CA SER A 140 -6.24 -8.37 11.45
C SER A 140 -5.47 -7.88 12.68
N GLU A 141 -4.32 -7.25 12.51
CA GLU A 141 -3.58 -6.62 13.61
C GLU A 141 -4.22 -5.30 14.04
N LYS A 142 -4.87 -4.59 13.11
CA LYS A 142 -5.47 -3.27 13.35
C LYS A 142 -6.90 -3.34 13.88
N LEU A 143 -7.70 -4.28 13.36
CA LEU A 143 -9.15 -4.33 13.58
C LEU A 143 -9.57 -5.62 14.28
N SER A 144 -10.54 -5.51 15.19
CA SER A 144 -11.20 -6.68 15.75
C SER A 144 -12.01 -7.43 14.67
N ALA A 145 -12.30 -8.71 14.92
CA ALA A 145 -13.16 -9.50 14.03
C ALA A 145 -14.54 -8.86 13.80
N GLU A 146 -15.08 -8.18 14.83
CA GLU A 146 -16.36 -7.46 14.74
C GLU A 146 -16.26 -6.22 13.83
N GLN A 147 -15.18 -5.46 13.94
CA GLN A 147 -14.92 -4.30 13.07
C GLN A 147 -14.74 -4.74 11.62
N LEU A 148 -13.99 -5.82 11.38
CA LEU A 148 -13.84 -6.42 10.05
C LEU A 148 -15.20 -6.86 9.47
N ALA A 149 -16.05 -7.51 10.26
CA ALA A 149 -17.38 -7.91 9.83
C ALA A 149 -18.27 -6.70 9.47
N LYS A 150 -18.21 -5.63 10.26
CA LYS A 150 -18.96 -4.39 10.01
C LYS A 150 -18.50 -3.70 8.73
N LEU A 151 -17.21 -3.60 8.48
CA LEU A 151 -16.67 -2.99 7.26
C LEU A 151 -16.99 -3.81 6.01
N ASN A 152 -17.10 -5.14 6.13
CA ASN A 152 -17.51 -6.00 5.03
C ASN A 152 -19.01 -5.90 4.69
N SER A 153 -19.86 -5.46 5.62
CA SER A 153 -21.31 -5.38 5.46
C SER A 153 -21.85 -3.98 5.12
N SER A 154 -21.04 -2.94 5.31
CA SER A 154 -21.47 -1.55 5.16
C SER A 154 -21.03 -0.94 3.82
N GLU A 155 -21.89 -0.10 3.23
CA GLU A 155 -21.52 0.74 2.10
C GLU A 155 -20.51 1.81 2.59
N CYS A 156 -19.33 1.88 1.97
CA CYS A 156 -18.18 2.69 2.39
C CYS A 156 -18.41 4.22 2.50
N SER A 157 -19.61 4.73 2.25
CA SER A 157 -19.88 6.15 2.03
C SER A 157 -19.95 7.01 3.31
N GLN A 158 -19.91 6.43 4.51
CA GLN A 158 -20.15 7.15 5.78
C GLN A 158 -18.96 7.17 6.76
N PHE A 159 -17.77 6.72 6.32
CA PHE A 159 -16.63 6.52 7.22
C PHE A 159 -15.78 7.78 7.44
N ALA A 160 -15.23 7.93 8.64
CA ALA A 160 -14.22 8.96 8.92
C ALA A 160 -12.96 8.74 8.05
N LYS A 161 -12.14 9.78 7.86
CA LYS A 161 -10.98 9.73 6.93
C LYS A 161 -9.99 8.58 7.21
N GLU A 162 -9.83 8.17 8.47
CA GLU A 162 -8.98 7.04 8.85
C GLU A 162 -9.63 5.68 8.56
N GLU A 163 -10.93 5.57 8.83
CA GLU A 163 -11.73 4.40 8.49
C GLU A 163 -11.85 4.24 6.96
N PHE A 164 -11.77 5.34 6.20
CA PHE A 164 -11.75 5.30 4.74
C PHE A 164 -10.51 4.57 4.20
N LYS A 165 -9.33 4.72 4.82
CA LYS A 165 -8.13 3.96 4.41
C LYS A 165 -8.36 2.46 4.57
N ASP A 166 -8.94 2.04 5.69
CA ASP A 166 -9.24 0.64 5.98
C ASP A 166 -10.28 0.07 5.01
N CYS A 167 -11.32 0.85 4.71
CA CYS A 167 -12.31 0.53 3.69
C CYS A 167 -11.68 0.30 2.30
N VAL A 168 -10.76 1.16 1.88
CA VAL A 168 -10.07 1.02 0.60
C VAL A 168 -9.25 -0.28 0.56
N VAL A 169 -8.53 -0.60 1.65
CA VAL A 169 -7.75 -1.83 1.76
C VAL A 169 -8.64 -3.06 1.69
N LEU A 170 -9.77 -3.07 2.39
CA LEU A 170 -10.74 -4.16 2.31
C LEU A 170 -11.35 -4.28 0.91
N GLY A 171 -11.61 -3.16 0.24
CA GLY A 171 -12.03 -3.13 -1.16
C GLY A 171 -10.99 -3.76 -2.10
N ILE A 172 -9.70 -3.52 -1.87
CA ILE A 172 -8.60 -4.13 -2.61
C ILE A 172 -8.58 -5.65 -2.36
N ILE A 173 -8.62 -6.09 -1.10
CA ILE A 173 -8.65 -7.52 -0.73
C ILE A 173 -9.81 -8.23 -1.41
N LYS A 174 -11.03 -7.67 -1.32
CA LYS A 174 -12.24 -8.20 -1.95
C LYS A 174 -12.07 -8.32 -3.46
N LYS A 175 -11.57 -7.27 -4.13
CA LYS A 175 -11.30 -7.30 -5.58
C LYS A 175 -10.31 -8.38 -5.99
N ILE A 176 -9.29 -8.67 -5.19
CA ILE A 176 -8.33 -9.75 -5.45
C ILE A 176 -9.03 -11.11 -5.31
N LYS A 177 -9.75 -11.34 -4.20
CA LYS A 177 -10.46 -12.61 -3.95
C LYS A 177 -11.53 -12.92 -5.00
N ASP A 178 -12.34 -11.93 -5.36
CA ASP A 178 -13.37 -12.08 -6.39
C ASP A 178 -12.76 -12.48 -7.74
N ARG A 179 -11.58 -11.94 -8.08
CA ARG A 179 -10.84 -12.33 -9.29
C ARG A 179 -10.31 -13.76 -9.20
N GLN A 180 -9.70 -14.12 -8.08
CA GLN A 180 -9.19 -15.48 -7.85
C GLN A 180 -10.30 -16.53 -7.94
N ALA A 181 -11.47 -16.26 -7.35
CA ALA A 181 -12.62 -17.15 -7.43
C ALA A 181 -13.08 -17.38 -8.89
N ARG A 182 -13.05 -16.35 -9.74
CA ARG A 182 -13.39 -16.47 -11.17
C ARG A 182 -12.35 -17.24 -11.99
N ASN A 183 -11.06 -17.15 -11.62
CA ASN A 183 -9.99 -17.82 -12.34
C ASN A 183 -9.86 -19.32 -12.02
N ILE A 184 -10.45 -19.80 -10.92
CA ILE A 184 -10.46 -21.23 -10.57
C ILE A 184 -11.43 -22.04 -11.45
N ILE A 185 -12.36 -21.37 -12.17
CA ILE A 185 -13.42 -22.02 -12.96
C ILE A 185 -13.00 -22.25 -14.43
N LYS A 186 -11.75 -21.97 -14.81
CA LYS A 186 -11.20 -22.21 -16.15
C LYS A 186 -10.14 -23.29 -16.13
#